data_AF-A0A1F8LTB6-F1
#
_entry.id   AF-A0A1F8LTB6-F1
#
_cell.length_a   1.000
_cell.length_b   1.000
_cell.length_c   1.000
_cell.angle_alpha   90.00
_cell.angle_beta   90.00
_cell.angle_gamma   90.00
#
_symmetry.space_group_name_H-M   'P 1'
#
loop_
_entity.id
_entity.type
_entity.pdbx_description
1 polymer ?
#
loop_
_entity_poly.entity_id
_entity_poly.type
_entity_poly.pdbx_seq_one_letter_code
_entity_poly.pdbx_strand_id
1 'polypeptide(L)'
;MDDNTYECPNCGFVIYPEMVRCPQCGQNMYPEEETTASIDEEATTVSWGKIMGVVLIGWMVASGIATVIHFIVAEFVAPPLIPDIAKFYLYLAGPLGALVGGYVCAGLARQNVKLLGGLVGVLSLIVSILLATHWVRLKLAILVNPWIAGMGLLIILAGVCGGWLYEKYSHKDEWQEKWKVRGWEDLLYQELLRKVRFNGSAADRLIEYERNLDPQASRLKLIQNAIERWDRDNS
;
A
#
# COMPACT_ATOMS: atom_id res chain seq x y z
N MET A 1 -15.97 -34.14 42.09
CA MET A 1 -15.32 -33.02 42.81
C MET A 1 -14.17 -32.63 41.94
N ASP A 2 -14.29 -31.49 41.28
CA ASP A 2 -13.19 -30.65 40.74
C ASP A 2 -13.88 -29.33 40.37
N ASP A 3 -14.22 -28.53 41.39
CA ASP A 3 -14.61 -27.13 41.22
C ASP A 3 -13.35 -26.36 40.81
N ASN A 4 -12.97 -26.46 39.54
CA ASN A 4 -11.87 -25.71 38.96
C ASN A 4 -12.27 -24.24 38.74
N THR A 5 -12.74 -23.58 39.79
CA THR A 5 -12.95 -22.12 39.79
C THR A 5 -11.76 -21.45 40.44
N TYR A 6 -11.33 -20.32 39.88
CA TYR A 6 -10.21 -19.54 40.40
C TYR A 6 -10.62 -18.09 40.67
N GLU A 7 -9.95 -17.44 41.62
CA GLU A 7 -10.28 -16.06 42.02
C GLU A 7 -9.55 -15.04 41.15
N CYS A 8 -10.23 -13.94 40.79
CA CYS A 8 -9.65 -12.84 40.06
C CYS A 8 -8.53 -12.16 40.88
N PRO A 9 -7.29 -12.04 40.37
CA PRO A 9 -6.20 -11.43 41.12
C PRO A 9 -6.42 -9.92 41.39
N ASN A 10 -7.28 -9.26 40.61
CA ASN A 10 -7.55 -7.83 40.76
C ASN A 10 -8.71 -7.51 41.71
N CYS A 11 -9.75 -8.36 41.78
CA CYS A 11 -10.96 -8.05 42.54
C CYS A 11 -11.52 -9.18 43.40
N GLY A 12 -10.87 -10.36 43.43
CA GLY A 12 -11.26 -11.51 44.25
C GLY A 12 -12.53 -12.23 43.78
N PHE A 13 -13.10 -11.86 42.63
CA PHE A 13 -14.31 -12.51 42.11
C PHE A 13 -14.01 -13.95 41.64
N VAL A 14 -14.90 -14.90 41.95
CA VAL A 14 -14.77 -16.31 41.56
C VAL A 14 -15.13 -16.46 40.07
N ILE A 15 -14.17 -16.96 39.29
CA ILE A 15 -14.25 -17.04 37.83
C ILE A 15 -14.18 -18.50 37.38
N TYR A 16 -14.99 -18.82 36.37
CA TYR A 16 -14.98 -20.11 35.71
C TYR A 16 -13.91 -20.15 34.60
N PRO A 17 -13.28 -21.31 34.32
CA PRO A 17 -12.20 -21.44 33.34
C PRO A 17 -12.51 -20.95 31.94
N GLU A 18 -13.78 -20.87 31.57
CA GLU A 18 -14.20 -20.49 30.23
C GLU A 18 -14.23 -18.96 30.02
N MET A 19 -14.01 -18.17 31.09
CA MET A 19 -14.14 -16.72 31.06
C MET A 19 -12.79 -16.04 30.84
N VAL A 20 -12.65 -15.38 29.68
CA VAL A 20 -11.41 -14.68 29.30
C VAL A 20 -11.21 -13.37 30.07
N ARG A 21 -12.30 -12.73 30.49
CA ARG A 21 -12.30 -11.47 31.26
C ARG A 21 -13.15 -11.59 32.52
N CYS A 22 -12.69 -10.94 33.59
CA CYS A 22 -13.47 -10.81 34.81
C CYS A 22 -14.71 -9.94 34.57
N PRO A 23 -15.93 -10.42 34.87
CA PRO A 23 -17.16 -9.64 34.67
C PRO A 23 -17.28 -8.45 35.64
N GLN A 24 -16.58 -8.49 36.78
CA GLN A 24 -16.69 -7.44 37.79
C GLN A 24 -15.72 -6.28 37.57
N CYS A 25 -14.48 -6.56 37.15
CA CYS A 25 -13.46 -5.51 36.99
C CYS A 25 -12.91 -5.38 35.56
N GLY A 26 -13.29 -6.26 34.63
CA GLY A 26 -12.83 -6.25 33.25
C GLY A 26 -11.40 -6.76 33.02
N GLN A 27 -10.71 -7.21 34.07
CA GLN A 27 -9.35 -7.75 33.97
C GLN A 27 -9.30 -8.99 33.08
N ASN A 28 -8.36 -9.03 32.13
CA ASN A 28 -8.11 -10.22 31.32
C ASN A 28 -7.45 -11.30 32.20
N MET A 29 -8.08 -12.47 32.28
CA MET A 29 -7.67 -13.57 33.16
C MET A 29 -6.61 -14.46 32.53
N TYR A 30 -6.65 -14.56 31.21
CA TYR A 30 -5.56 -15.11 30.43
C TYR A 30 -4.70 -13.92 29.99
N PRO A 31 -3.38 -13.95 30.21
CA PRO A 31 -2.52 -13.11 29.39
C PRO A 31 -2.94 -13.39 27.94
N GLU A 32 -3.18 -12.35 27.15
CA GLU A 32 -3.23 -12.58 25.70
C GLU A 32 -1.95 -13.34 25.42
N GLU A 33 -2.06 -14.59 24.97
CA GLU A 33 -0.92 -15.25 24.37
C GLU A 33 -0.47 -14.25 23.32
N GLU A 34 0.66 -13.57 23.58
CA GLU A 34 1.38 -12.85 22.54
C GLU A 34 1.39 -13.84 21.41
N THR A 35 0.61 -13.53 20.38
CA THR A 35 0.15 -14.53 19.44
C THR A 35 1.40 -15.04 18.78
N THR A 36 1.90 -16.17 19.26
CA THR A 36 2.95 -16.95 18.62
C THR A 36 2.28 -17.76 17.51
N ALA A 37 1.46 -17.06 16.72
CA ALA A 37 1.19 -17.43 15.36
C ALA A 37 2.47 -17.08 14.60
N SER A 38 3.19 -18.13 14.29
CA SER A 38 4.36 -18.27 13.43
C SER A 38 4.10 -17.84 11.97
N ILE A 39 3.58 -16.63 11.78
CA ILE A 39 3.58 -15.88 10.53
C ILE A 39 3.94 -14.45 10.93
N ASP A 40 5.05 -13.95 10.40
CA ASP A 40 5.67 -12.65 10.68
C ASP A 40 6.65 -12.58 11.85
N GLU A 41 7.45 -13.65 12.00
CA GLU A 41 8.90 -13.48 12.19
C GLU A 41 9.56 -12.96 10.87
N GLU A 42 8.92 -12.02 10.15
CA GLU A 42 9.62 -11.15 9.22
C GLU A 42 10.31 -10.12 10.10
N ALA A 43 11.47 -10.55 10.56
CA ALA A 43 12.45 -9.77 11.24
C ALA A 43 12.45 -8.32 10.74
N THR A 44 12.72 -7.44 11.68
CA THR A 44 13.27 -6.09 11.56
C THR A 44 14.46 -5.95 10.57
N THR A 45 14.83 -7.00 9.84
CA THR A 45 15.59 -6.95 8.61
C THR A 45 14.69 -6.49 7.48
N VAL A 46 14.88 -5.25 7.02
CA VAL A 46 14.25 -4.81 5.78
C VAL A 46 14.63 -5.80 4.67
N SER A 47 13.67 -6.61 4.23
CA SER A 47 13.91 -7.58 3.15
C SER A 47 14.39 -6.82 1.93
N TRP A 48 15.66 -7.01 1.56
CA TRP A 48 16.28 -6.38 0.39
C TRP A 48 15.46 -6.65 -0.88
N GLY A 49 14.82 -7.82 -0.97
CA GLY A 49 13.90 -8.15 -2.06
C GLY A 49 12.72 -7.19 -2.16
N LYS A 50 12.14 -6.79 -1.03
CA LYS A 50 11.04 -5.81 -0.96
C LYS A 50 11.51 -4.41 -1.35
N ILE A 51 12.67 -3.98 -0.86
CA ILE A 51 13.27 -2.68 -1.26
C ILE A 51 13.50 -2.67 -2.77
N MET A 52 14.19 -3.69 -3.28
CA MET A 52 14.54 -3.80 -4.69
C MET A 52 13.29 -3.84 -5.56
N GLY A 53 12.28 -4.63 -5.19
CA GLY A 53 11.01 -4.68 -5.92
C GLY A 53 10.32 -3.32 -6.01
N VAL A 54 10.27 -2.58 -4.90
CA VAL A 54 9.67 -1.25 -4.86
C VAL A 54 10.46 -0.23 -5.68
N VAL A 55 11.79 -0.22 -5.57
CA VAL A 55 12.66 0.66 -6.37
C VAL A 55 12.53 0.34 -7.86
N LEU A 56 12.49 -0.94 -8.25
CA LEU A 56 12.30 -1.37 -9.63
C LEU A 56 10.97 -0.89 -10.20
N ILE A 57 9.86 -1.04 -9.45
CA ILE A 57 8.54 -0.54 -9.89
C ILE A 57 8.57 0.98 -10.06
N GLY A 58 9.10 1.71 -9.07
CA GLY A 58 9.22 3.17 -9.14
C GLY A 58 10.07 3.62 -10.34
N TRP A 59 11.17 2.92 -10.61
CA TRP A 59 12.04 3.18 -11.75
C TRP A 59 11.40 2.86 -13.10
N MET A 60 10.65 1.76 -13.22
CA MET A 60 9.90 1.42 -14.43
C MET A 60 8.85 2.48 -14.74
N VAL A 61 8.12 2.95 -13.73
CA VAL A 61 7.14 4.04 -13.87
C VAL A 61 7.83 5.34 -14.29
N ALA A 62 8.92 5.72 -13.61
CA ALA A 62 9.69 6.91 -13.96
C ALA A 62 10.18 6.89 -15.41
N SER A 63 10.80 5.77 -15.80
CA SER A 63 11.36 5.59 -17.14
C SER A 63 10.28 5.56 -18.20
N GLY A 64 9.15 4.89 -17.95
CA GLY A 64 8.01 4.84 -18.87
C GLY A 64 7.38 6.22 -19.10
N ILE A 65 7.20 7.01 -18.05
CA ILE A 65 6.68 8.38 -18.18
C ILE A 65 7.68 9.26 -18.96
N ALA A 66 8.97 9.18 -18.61
CA ALA A 66 10.00 9.96 -19.27
C ALA A 66 10.10 9.62 -20.77
N THR A 67 10.04 8.34 -21.15
CA THR A 67 10.08 7.92 -22.57
C THR A 67 8.84 8.36 -23.34
N VAL A 68 7.64 8.21 -22.76
CA VAL A 68 6.39 8.66 -23.41
C VAL A 68 6.42 10.17 -23.65
N ILE A 69 6.80 10.97 -22.66
CA ILE A 69 6.95 12.42 -22.83
C ILE A 69 7.99 12.73 -23.91
N HIS A 70 9.13 12.02 -23.90
CA HIS A 70 10.18 12.20 -24.89
C HIS A 70 9.69 11.93 -26.31
N PHE A 71 8.96 10.84 -26.55
CA PHE A 71 8.39 10.51 -27.86
C PHE A 71 7.36 11.55 -28.32
N ILE A 72 6.46 11.97 -27.43
CA ILE A 72 5.47 13.00 -27.74
C ILE A 72 6.19 14.29 -28.18
N VAL A 73 7.14 14.77 -27.38
CA VAL A 73 7.89 15.99 -27.70
C VAL A 73 8.71 15.83 -28.98
N ALA A 74 9.34 14.68 -29.20
CA ALA A 74 10.12 14.42 -30.40
C ALA A 74 9.27 14.46 -31.69
N GLU A 75 8.06 13.91 -31.65
CA GLU A 75 7.13 13.91 -32.78
C GLU A 75 6.67 15.33 -33.15
N PHE A 76 6.38 16.17 -32.15
CA PHE A 76 5.95 17.56 -32.37
C PHE A 76 7.09 18.48 -32.86
N VAL A 77 8.33 18.01 -32.94
CA VAL A 77 9.54 18.81 -33.16
C VAL A 77 10.26 18.50 -34.50
N ALA A 78 9.60 17.89 -35.49
CA ALA A 78 10.17 17.54 -36.80
C ALA A 78 11.08 18.64 -37.49
N PRO A 79 12.12 18.26 -38.28
CA PRO A 79 13.41 18.99 -38.44
C PRO A 79 13.38 20.13 -39.49
N PRO A 80 14.32 21.13 -39.51
CA PRO A 80 15.75 21.08 -39.15
C PRO A 80 16.27 22.15 -38.15
N LEU A 81 15.39 22.98 -37.58
CA LEU A 81 15.76 23.99 -36.58
C LEU A 81 15.07 23.61 -35.28
N ILE A 82 15.59 22.62 -34.55
CA ILE A 82 15.15 22.39 -33.17
C ILE A 82 15.50 23.67 -32.41
N PRO A 83 14.54 24.53 -32.06
CA PRO A 83 14.82 25.73 -31.30
C PRO A 83 15.40 25.26 -29.96
N ASP A 84 16.28 26.04 -29.34
CA ASP A 84 16.85 25.67 -28.03
C ASP A 84 15.75 25.40 -26.98
N ILE A 85 14.55 25.94 -27.20
CA ILE A 85 13.31 25.68 -26.47
C ILE A 85 12.89 24.21 -26.51
N ALA A 86 12.96 23.52 -27.64
CA ALA A 86 12.54 22.12 -27.72
C ALA A 86 13.52 21.18 -27.01
N LYS A 87 14.81 21.53 -27.00
CA LYS A 87 15.81 20.82 -26.17
C LYS A 87 15.46 20.97 -24.69
N PHE A 88 15.04 22.16 -24.26
CA PHE A 88 14.61 22.41 -22.88
C PHE A 88 13.46 21.48 -22.47
N TYR A 89 12.43 21.32 -23.31
CA TYR A 89 11.31 20.41 -23.02
C TYR A 89 11.73 18.93 -22.97
N LEU A 90 12.63 18.50 -23.87
CA LEU A 90 13.18 17.14 -23.84
C LEU A 90 13.93 16.84 -22.54
N TYR A 91 14.63 17.84 -21.98
CA TYR A 91 15.32 17.69 -20.69
C TYR A 91 14.37 17.69 -19.48
N LEU A 92 13.15 18.21 -19.62
CA LEU A 92 12.16 18.24 -18.53
C LEU A 92 11.46 16.88 -18.31
N ALA A 93 11.50 15.98 -19.29
CA ALA A 93 10.91 14.65 -19.21
C ALA A 93 11.51 13.79 -18.07
N GLY A 94 12.83 13.83 -17.91
CA GLY A 94 13.55 13.09 -16.87
C GLY A 94 13.11 13.46 -15.44
N PRO A 95 13.11 14.76 -15.08
CA PRO A 95 12.63 15.22 -13.78
C PRO A 95 11.19 14.84 -13.47
N LEU A 96 10.27 15.00 -14.43
CA LEU A 96 8.87 14.64 -14.25
C LEU A 96 8.71 13.14 -14.02
N GLY A 97 9.40 12.32 -14.81
CA GLY A 97 9.44 10.87 -14.60
C GLY A 97 9.96 10.50 -13.21
N ALA A 98 11.10 11.07 -12.80
CA ALA A 98 11.68 10.82 -11.48
C ALA A 98 10.76 11.26 -10.33
N LEU A 99 10.07 12.39 -10.46
CA LEU A 99 9.09 12.86 -9.47
C LEU A 99 7.96 11.86 -9.28
N VAL A 100 7.32 11.43 -10.38
CA VAL A 100 6.20 10.48 -10.31
C VAL A 100 6.68 9.11 -9.82
N GLY A 101 7.82 8.63 -10.30
CA GLY A 101 8.40 7.37 -9.83
C GLY A 101 8.77 7.40 -8.36
N GLY A 102 9.32 8.51 -7.87
CA GLY A 102 9.61 8.73 -6.45
C GLY A 102 8.34 8.72 -5.59
N TYR A 103 7.26 9.35 -6.07
CA TYR A 103 5.96 9.33 -5.41
C TYR A 103 5.37 7.91 -5.31
N VAL A 104 5.38 7.15 -6.40
CA VAL A 104 4.88 5.77 -6.41
C VAL A 104 5.73 4.85 -5.52
N CYS A 105 7.06 4.98 -5.60
CA CYS A 105 8.00 4.24 -4.77
C CYS A 105 7.76 4.46 -3.27
N ALA A 106 7.56 5.73 -2.87
CA ALA A 106 7.22 6.08 -1.50
C ALA A 106 5.89 5.47 -1.03
N GLY A 107 4.92 5.36 -1.95
CA GLY A 107 3.65 4.67 -1.72
C GLY A 107 3.78 3.23 -1.25
N LEU A 108 4.67 2.50 -1.93
CA LEU A 108 4.86 1.08 -1.71
C LEU A 108 5.81 0.78 -0.54
N ALA A 109 6.86 1.58 -0.36
CA ALA A 109 7.92 1.29 0.61
C ALA A 109 7.52 1.53 2.06
N ARG A 110 6.65 2.52 2.33
CA ARG A 110 6.23 2.98 3.67
C ARG A 110 7.33 3.48 4.63
N GLN A 111 8.61 3.24 4.35
CA GLN A 111 9.77 3.68 5.13
C GLN A 111 10.84 4.30 4.23
N ASN A 112 11.67 5.19 4.79
CA ASN A 112 12.79 5.84 4.09
C ASN A 112 12.42 6.45 2.73
N VAL A 113 11.20 7.01 2.63
CA VAL A 113 10.58 7.46 1.37
C VAL A 113 11.42 8.46 0.58
N LYS A 114 12.15 9.35 1.26
CA LYS A 114 13.05 10.34 0.64
C LYS A 114 14.26 9.68 -0.01
N LEU A 115 14.87 8.72 0.69
CA LEU A 115 16.07 8.01 0.22
C LEU A 115 15.73 7.12 -0.98
N LEU A 116 14.60 6.40 -0.90
CA LEU A 116 14.14 5.56 -2.01
C LEU A 116 13.72 6.38 -3.23
N GLY A 117 13.08 7.54 -3.03
CA GLY A 117 12.82 8.50 -4.10
C GLY A 117 14.11 9.01 -4.75
N GLY A 118 15.15 9.30 -3.95
CA GLY A 118 16.48 9.65 -4.44
C GLY A 118 17.12 8.56 -5.29
N LEU A 119 17.04 7.29 -4.86
CA LEU A 119 17.53 6.13 -5.63
C LEU A 119 16.82 6.00 -6.98
N VAL A 120 15.49 6.17 -7.00
CA VAL A 120 14.72 6.20 -8.26
C VAL A 120 15.18 7.34 -9.17
N GLY A 121 15.48 8.52 -8.61
CA GLY A 121 16.05 9.65 -9.34
C GLY A 121 17.41 9.33 -9.97
N VAL A 122 18.32 8.68 -9.22
CA VAL A 122 19.64 8.26 -9.73
C VAL A 122 19.51 7.25 -10.86
N LEU A 123 18.64 6.24 -10.73
CA LEU A 123 18.39 5.27 -11.79
C LEU A 123 17.75 5.93 -13.03
N SER A 124 16.85 6.89 -12.82
CA SER A 124 16.22 7.66 -13.90
C SER A 124 17.21 8.57 -14.63
N LEU A 125 18.22 9.08 -13.93
CA LEU A 125 19.31 9.84 -14.52
C LEU A 125 20.11 8.99 -15.51
N ILE A 126 20.42 7.74 -15.17
CA ILE A 126 21.14 6.81 -16.06
C ILE A 126 20.33 6.58 -17.34
N VAL A 127 19.03 6.32 -17.23
CA VAL A 127 18.14 6.14 -18.39
C VAL A 127 18.06 7.41 -19.23
N SER A 128 17.98 8.58 -18.59
CA SER A 128 17.95 9.88 -19.29
C SER A 128 19.24 10.13 -20.07
N ILE A 129 20.40 9.77 -19.52
CA ILE A 129 21.70 9.85 -20.20
C ILE A 129 21.73 8.87 -21.40
N LEU A 130 21.23 7.65 -21.24
CA LEU A 130 21.15 6.67 -22.33
C LEU A 130 20.24 7.14 -23.47
N LEU A 131 19.06 7.69 -23.14
CA LEU A 131 18.15 8.28 -24.13
C LEU A 131 18.81 9.46 -24.86
N ALA A 132 19.44 10.37 -24.12
CA ALA A 132 20.12 11.53 -24.69
C ALA A 132 21.30 11.14 -25.60
N THR A 133 22.09 10.14 -25.20
CA THR A 133 23.23 9.67 -26.01
C THR A 133 22.77 8.92 -27.26
N HIS A 134 21.74 8.07 -27.15
CA HIS A 134 21.24 7.28 -28.28
C HIS A 134 20.48 8.13 -29.31
N TRP A 135 19.58 9.01 -28.86
CA TRP A 135 18.71 9.78 -29.76
C TRP A 135 19.32 11.10 -30.21
N VAL A 136 20.01 11.82 -29.32
CA VAL A 136 20.50 13.18 -29.58
C VAL A 136 21.99 13.18 -30.00
N ARG A 137 22.63 12.00 -30.09
CA ARG A 137 24.06 11.83 -30.43
C ARG A 137 24.98 12.74 -29.59
N LEU A 138 24.70 12.88 -28.29
CA LEU A 138 25.56 13.68 -27.41
C LEU A 138 26.98 13.08 -27.37
N LYS A 139 27.99 13.94 -27.58
CA LYS A 139 29.39 13.59 -27.32
C LYS A 139 29.65 13.58 -25.81
N LEU A 140 30.51 12.67 -25.34
CA LEU A 140 30.87 12.53 -23.91
C LEU A 140 31.35 13.85 -23.27
N ALA A 141 32.01 14.71 -24.04
CA ALA A 141 32.46 16.03 -23.60
C ALA A 141 31.32 16.96 -23.14
N ILE A 142 30.10 16.73 -23.64
CA ILE A 142 28.92 17.53 -23.29
C ILE A 142 28.40 17.17 -21.88
N LEU A 143 28.73 16.00 -21.33
CA LEU A 143 28.37 15.62 -19.95
C LEU A 143 29.04 16.50 -18.89
N VAL A 144 30.17 17.13 -19.22
CA VAL A 144 30.88 18.06 -18.31
C VAL A 144 30.25 19.46 -18.33
N ASN A 145 29.27 19.70 -19.21
CA ASN A 145 28.58 20.98 -19.24
C ASN A 145 27.83 21.22 -17.92
N PRO A 146 28.06 22.36 -17.23
CA PRO A 146 27.41 22.65 -15.96
C PRO A 146 25.88 22.63 -16.05
N TRP A 147 25.31 22.92 -17.23
CA TRP A 147 23.88 22.83 -17.46
C TRP A 147 23.36 21.39 -17.35
N ILE A 148 24.07 20.42 -17.92
CA ILE A 148 23.67 19.00 -17.88
C ILE A 148 23.88 18.43 -16.48
N ALA A 149 24.94 18.84 -15.79
CA ALA A 149 25.12 18.52 -14.38
C ALA A 149 23.96 19.07 -13.53
N GLY A 150 23.53 20.31 -13.79
CA GLY A 150 22.37 20.93 -13.14
C GLY A 150 21.08 20.16 -13.39
N MET A 151 20.83 19.73 -14.63
CA MET A 151 19.66 18.89 -14.95
C MET A 151 19.73 17.52 -14.28
N GLY A 152 20.91 16.91 -14.20
CA GLY A 152 21.09 15.65 -13.50
C GLY A 152 20.79 15.75 -12.00
N LEU A 153 21.25 16.82 -11.37
CA LEU A 153 20.92 17.12 -9.97
C LEU A 153 19.42 17.37 -9.79
N LEU A 154 18.79 18.08 -10.73
CA LEU A 154 17.35 18.34 -10.71
C LEU A 154 16.52 17.05 -10.83
N ILE A 155 16.96 16.06 -11.62
CA ILE A 155 16.32 14.74 -11.70
C ILE A 155 16.34 14.02 -10.34
N ILE A 156 17.49 14.04 -9.66
CA ILE A 156 17.64 13.41 -8.35
C ILE A 156 16.75 14.12 -7.31
N LEU A 157 16.79 15.46 -7.28
CA LEU A 157 15.95 16.26 -6.38
C LEU A 157 14.46 16.05 -6.65
N ALA A 158 14.07 15.90 -7.92
CA ALA A 158 12.69 15.61 -8.28
C ALA A 158 12.23 14.26 -7.72
N GLY A 159 13.08 13.22 -7.77
CA GLY A 159 12.80 11.93 -7.13
C GLY A 159 12.63 12.02 -5.61
N VAL A 160 13.52 12.76 -4.93
CA VAL A 160 13.39 13.03 -3.48
C VAL A 160 12.12 13.82 -3.17
N CYS A 161 11.80 14.83 -3.99
CA CYS A 161 10.60 15.65 -3.87
C CYS A 161 9.32 14.82 -4.05
N GLY A 162 9.31 13.87 -5.00
CA GLY A 162 8.20 12.93 -5.17
C GLY A 162 7.95 12.09 -3.92
N GLY A 163 9.01 11.57 -3.29
CA GLY A 163 8.90 10.83 -2.03
C GLY A 163 8.42 11.69 -0.86
N TRP A 164 8.89 12.96 -0.78
CA TRP A 164 8.43 13.92 0.22
C TRP A 164 6.95 14.33 0.01
N LEU A 165 6.53 14.52 -1.25
CA LEU A 165 5.15 14.86 -1.59
C LEU A 165 4.20 13.75 -1.15
N TYR A 166 4.60 12.50 -1.36
CA TYR A 166 3.84 11.35 -0.86
C TYR A 166 3.70 11.39 0.66
N GLU A 167 4.80 11.59 1.41
CA GLU A 167 4.77 11.70 2.87
C GLU A 167 3.80 12.79 3.36
N LYS A 168 3.77 13.93 2.68
CA LYS A 168 2.95 15.09 3.08
C LYS A 168 1.47 14.95 2.74
N TYR A 169 1.13 14.36 1.59
CA TYR A 169 -0.24 14.35 1.07
C TYR A 169 -0.93 12.99 1.13
N SER A 170 -0.20 11.90 1.36
CA SER A 170 -0.79 10.59 1.61
C SER A 170 -1.32 10.54 3.04
N HIS A 171 -2.48 11.15 3.29
CA HIS A 171 -3.32 10.85 4.45
C HIS A 171 -3.74 9.38 4.36
N LYS A 172 -2.94 8.52 4.97
CA LYS A 172 -2.93 7.08 4.74
C LYS A 172 -4.07 6.33 5.45
N ASP A 173 -4.76 7.00 6.37
CA ASP A 173 -5.69 6.30 7.26
C ASP A 173 -7.15 6.42 6.81
N GLU A 174 -7.57 7.54 6.20
CA GLU A 174 -9.00 7.78 5.98
C GLU A 174 -9.60 7.04 4.79
N TRP A 175 -8.82 6.82 3.71
CA TRP A 175 -9.35 6.20 2.50
C TRP A 175 -9.18 4.67 2.52
N GLN A 176 -8.09 4.13 3.06
CA GLN A 176 -7.88 2.68 3.07
C GLN A 176 -8.88 1.96 3.98
N GLU A 177 -9.22 2.52 5.15
CA GLU A 177 -10.28 1.94 6.00
C GLU A 177 -11.63 1.95 5.29
N LYS A 178 -11.97 3.05 4.60
CA LYS A 178 -13.25 3.20 3.91
C LYS A 178 -13.48 2.19 2.79
N TRP A 179 -12.42 1.77 2.07
CA TRP A 179 -12.53 0.78 1.00
C TRP A 179 -12.30 -0.66 1.47
N LYS A 180 -11.48 -0.88 2.49
CA LYS A 180 -11.21 -2.22 3.04
C LYS A 180 -12.44 -2.80 3.74
N VAL A 181 -13.21 -1.97 4.45
CA VAL A 181 -14.45 -2.41 5.13
C VAL A 181 -15.55 -2.76 4.12
N ARG A 182 -15.71 -1.97 3.04
CA ARG A 182 -16.75 -2.25 2.03
C ARG A 182 -16.48 -3.51 1.20
N GLY A 183 -15.23 -3.74 0.80
CA GLY A 183 -14.89 -4.89 -0.03
C GLY A 183 -15.11 -6.24 0.68
N TRP A 184 -14.81 -6.33 1.97
CA TRP A 184 -14.96 -7.57 2.72
C TRP A 184 -16.42 -7.92 3.04
N GLU A 185 -17.23 -6.92 3.38
CA GLU A 185 -18.67 -7.13 3.59
C GLU A 185 -19.36 -7.68 2.34
N ASP A 186 -19.00 -7.16 1.16
CA ASP A 186 -19.58 -7.61 -0.11
C ASP A 186 -19.15 -9.04 -0.46
N LEU A 187 -17.90 -9.40 -0.21
CA LEU A 187 -17.39 -10.76 -0.44
C LEU A 187 -18.07 -11.79 0.48
N LEU A 188 -18.19 -11.47 1.77
CA LEU A 188 -18.89 -12.32 2.73
C LEU A 188 -20.39 -12.42 2.40
N TYR A 189 -21.02 -11.32 2.00
CA TYR A 189 -22.42 -11.36 1.58
C TYR A 189 -22.61 -12.21 0.31
N GLN A 190 -21.70 -12.14 -0.66
CA GLN A 190 -21.72 -13.01 -1.84
C GLN A 190 -21.53 -14.48 -1.49
N GLU A 191 -20.68 -14.79 -0.52
CA GLU A 191 -20.53 -16.16 -0.02
C GLU A 191 -21.81 -16.66 0.64
N LEU A 192 -22.42 -15.86 1.53
CA LEU A 192 -23.69 -16.17 2.15
C LEU A 192 -24.77 -16.41 1.08
N LEU A 193 -24.86 -15.53 0.07
CA LEU A 193 -25.75 -15.71 -1.08
C LEU A 193 -25.49 -17.03 -1.79
N ARG A 194 -24.24 -17.40 -2.03
CA ARG A 194 -23.90 -18.68 -2.68
C ARG A 194 -24.41 -19.88 -1.87
N LYS A 195 -24.28 -19.84 -0.53
CA LYS A 195 -24.79 -20.89 0.37
C LYS A 195 -26.31 -20.98 0.37
N VAL A 196 -27.01 -19.84 0.33
CA VAL A 196 -28.49 -19.80 0.24
C VAL A 196 -29.03 -19.86 -1.20
N ARG A 197 -28.25 -20.34 -2.16
CA ARG A 197 -28.63 -20.47 -3.60
C ARG A 197 -29.13 -19.15 -4.21
N PHE A 198 -28.43 -18.06 -3.91
CA PHE A 198 -28.69 -16.69 -4.35
C PHE A 198 -30.06 -16.12 -3.92
N ASN A 199 -30.68 -16.67 -2.87
CA ASN A 199 -31.90 -16.12 -2.31
C ASN A 199 -31.60 -14.98 -1.33
N GLY A 200 -31.63 -13.73 -1.82
CA GLY A 200 -31.39 -12.53 -1.00
C GLY A 200 -32.28 -12.44 0.24
N SER A 201 -33.57 -12.77 0.13
CA SER A 201 -34.49 -12.75 1.28
C SER A 201 -34.14 -13.74 2.38
N ALA A 202 -33.51 -14.88 2.03
CA ALA A 202 -33.03 -15.85 3.01
C ALA A 202 -31.75 -15.35 3.72
N ALA A 203 -30.82 -14.77 2.95
CA ALA A 203 -29.61 -14.16 3.51
C ALA A 203 -29.94 -13.01 4.47
N ASP A 204 -30.86 -12.12 4.09
CA ASP A 204 -31.24 -10.97 4.92
C ASP A 204 -31.92 -11.41 6.23
N ARG A 205 -32.74 -12.48 6.20
CA ARG A 205 -33.33 -13.04 7.43
C ARG A 205 -32.29 -13.64 8.36
N LEU A 206 -31.24 -14.28 7.84
CA LEU A 206 -30.15 -14.81 8.66
C LEU A 206 -29.37 -13.67 9.32
N ILE A 207 -29.06 -12.62 8.57
CA ILE A 207 -28.35 -11.45 9.10
C ILE A 207 -29.21 -10.73 10.16
N GLU A 208 -30.50 -10.56 9.91
CA GLU A 208 -31.42 -9.91 10.86
C GLU A 208 -31.60 -10.75 12.13
N TYR A 209 -31.61 -12.07 12.01
CA TYR A 209 -31.61 -12.94 13.17
C TYR A 209 -30.35 -12.71 14.03
N GLU A 210 -29.16 -12.70 13.43
CA GLU A 210 -27.90 -12.45 14.16
C GLU A 210 -27.87 -11.05 14.79
N ARG A 211 -28.46 -10.05 14.11
CA ARG A 211 -28.60 -8.69 14.65
C ARG A 211 -29.45 -8.63 15.92
N ASN A 212 -30.50 -9.45 15.99
CA ASN A 212 -31.34 -9.53 17.17
C ASN A 212 -30.61 -10.18 18.36
N LEU A 213 -29.61 -11.04 18.10
CA LEU A 213 -28.77 -11.64 19.14
C LEU A 213 -27.67 -10.70 19.63
N ASP A 214 -26.98 -10.00 18.72
CA ASP A 214 -25.90 -9.06 19.03
C ASP A 214 -26.16 -7.70 18.33
N PRO A 215 -26.95 -6.80 18.94
CA PRO A 215 -27.30 -5.51 18.33
C PRO A 215 -26.10 -4.55 18.18
N GLN A 216 -25.01 -4.81 18.90
CA GLN A 216 -23.79 -3.99 18.86
C GLN A 216 -22.76 -4.52 17.86
N ALA A 217 -22.97 -5.70 17.26
CA ALA A 217 -22.08 -6.25 16.26
C ALA A 217 -22.01 -5.40 14.99
N SER A 218 -20.81 -5.31 14.40
CA SER A 218 -20.63 -4.75 13.06
C SER A 218 -21.33 -5.63 12.01
N ARG A 219 -21.77 -5.01 10.90
CA ARG A 219 -22.43 -5.73 9.80
C ARG A 219 -21.59 -6.90 9.29
N LEU A 220 -20.27 -6.72 9.20
CA LEU A 220 -19.33 -7.78 8.82
C LEU A 220 -19.41 -9.00 9.75
N LYS A 221 -19.42 -8.77 11.07
CA LYS A 221 -19.55 -9.84 12.08
C LYS A 221 -20.91 -10.53 12.00
N LEU A 222 -21.99 -9.79 11.72
CA LEU A 222 -23.32 -10.36 11.51
C LEU A 222 -23.37 -11.31 10.30
N ILE A 223 -22.74 -10.94 9.19
CA ILE A 223 -22.67 -11.79 7.98
C ILE A 223 -21.84 -13.05 8.27
N GLN A 224 -20.71 -12.91 8.96
CA GLN A 224 -19.85 -14.03 9.34
C GLN A 224 -20.60 -15.03 10.24
N ASN A 225 -21.25 -14.55 11.31
CA ASN A 225 -22.06 -15.40 12.18
C ASN A 225 -23.19 -16.11 11.42
N ALA A 226 -23.83 -15.43 10.47
CA ALA A 226 -24.88 -16.00 9.63
C ALA A 226 -24.35 -17.15 8.74
N ILE A 227 -23.13 -17.03 8.21
CA ILE A 227 -22.46 -18.10 7.45
C ILE A 227 -22.14 -19.29 8.36
N GLU A 228 -21.50 -19.04 9.51
CA GLU A 228 -21.11 -20.08 10.46
C GLU A 228 -22.31 -20.85 11.00
N ARG A 229 -23.44 -20.16 11.22
CA ARG A 229 -24.71 -20.79 11.57
C ARG A 229 -25.26 -21.64 10.44
N TRP A 230 -25.31 -21.10 9.21
CA TRP A 230 -25.80 -21.86 8.05
C TRP A 230 -25.04 -23.18 7.94
N ASP A 231 -23.71 -23.13 8.06
CA ASP A 231 -22.84 -24.30 7.95
C ASP A 231 -23.13 -25.34 9.02
N ARG A 232 -23.41 -24.90 10.25
CA ARG A 232 -23.80 -25.78 11.36
C ARG A 232 -25.17 -26.43 11.16
N ASP A 233 -26.10 -25.71 10.54
CA ASP A 233 -27.48 -26.18 10.36
C ASP A 233 -27.62 -27.16 9.17
N ASN A 234 -26.62 -27.20 8.26
CA ASN A 234 -26.68 -27.97 7.02
C ASN A 234 -25.48 -28.92 6.79
N SER A 235 -24.60 -29.07 7.79
CA SER A 235 -23.58 -30.13 7.86
C SER A 235 -24.17 -31.42 8.42
#